data_AF-A0A6G0RLX2-F1
#
_entry.id   AF-A0A6G0RLX2-F1
#
_cell.length_a   1.000
_cell.length_b   1.000
_cell.length_c   1.000
_cell.angle_alpha   90.00
_cell.angle_beta   90.00
_cell.angle_gamma   90.00
#
_symmetry.space_group_name_H-M   'P 1'
#
loop_
_entity.id
_entity.type
_entity.pdbx_description
1 polymer ?
#
loop_
_entity_poly.entity_id
_entity_poly.type
_entity_poly.pdbx_seq_one_letter_code
_entity_poly.pdbx_strand_id
1 'polypeptide(L)'
;MAVQVTQNVATIKGVANGTLGTLEHVHFPPNTTYRLVRDGASRMVVRLSDRPPEYAILRVPRPHAVAIRAGVGPELFPVFFATEAYAKSTISLPRAPNGQRWSVTVRPQQLPFVCAVGSTIYKVQGETLDSMVVIDWRSKLNMVNKPQQTYLLVSRVTSRHAFVALNPFTEELAAWSKPPASSLNEENRLNEMSNATLASIQASHTAATAMDVSS
;
A
#
# COMPACT_ATOMS: atom_id res chain seq x y z
N MET A 1 2.20 8.04 15.47
CA MET A 1 2.34 8.40 14.03
C MET A 1 1.70 7.32 13.18
N ALA A 2 0.87 7.65 12.18
CA ALA A 2 0.26 6.64 11.30
C ALA A 2 1.31 5.93 10.44
N VAL A 3 1.27 4.61 10.39
CA VAL A 3 2.21 3.77 9.63
C VAL A 3 1.50 2.64 8.90
N GLN A 4 2.13 2.17 7.84
CA GLN A 4 1.70 1.00 7.06
C GLN A 4 2.83 -0.01 7.05
N VAL A 5 2.53 -1.25 7.42
CA VAL A 5 3.48 -2.36 7.38
C VAL A 5 3.78 -2.72 5.93
N THR A 6 5.04 -2.93 5.60
CA THR A 6 5.51 -3.17 4.21
C THR A 6 5.83 -4.63 3.90
N GLN A 7 5.75 -5.51 4.89
CA GLN A 7 6.15 -6.91 4.77
C GLN A 7 5.19 -7.82 5.53
N ASN A 8 5.17 -9.10 5.15
CA ASN A 8 4.47 -10.14 5.89
C ASN A 8 5.27 -10.50 7.15
N VAL A 9 4.98 -9.83 8.27
CA VAL A 9 5.74 -10.01 9.52
C VAL A 9 5.20 -11.18 10.33
N ALA A 10 3.89 -11.20 10.58
CA ALA A 10 3.21 -12.25 11.33
C ALA A 10 1.75 -12.32 10.87
N THR A 11 1.54 -12.89 9.69
CA THR A 11 0.22 -12.97 9.02
C THR A 11 -0.82 -13.68 9.87
N ILE A 12 -0.45 -14.75 10.58
CA ILE A 12 -1.32 -15.48 11.54
C ILE A 12 -1.81 -14.54 12.65
N LYS A 13 -1.00 -13.56 13.01
CA LYS A 13 -1.31 -12.55 14.02
C LYS A 13 -1.88 -11.27 13.40
N GLY A 14 -2.32 -11.29 12.14
CA GLY A 14 -2.92 -10.13 11.47
C GLY A 14 -1.97 -8.98 11.13
N VAL A 15 -0.65 -9.22 11.12
CA VAL A 15 0.36 -8.21 10.76
C VAL A 15 1.03 -8.59 9.45
N ALA A 16 0.60 -7.96 8.36
CA ALA A 16 1.01 -8.27 7.00
C ALA A 16 1.32 -7.01 6.19
N ASN A 17 1.81 -7.18 4.96
CA ASN A 17 1.97 -6.04 4.05
C ASN A 17 0.60 -5.38 3.82
N GLY A 18 0.55 -4.05 3.95
CA GLY A 18 -0.68 -3.28 3.82
C GLY A 18 -1.33 -2.92 5.15
N THR A 19 -1.04 -3.65 6.24
CA THR A 19 -1.65 -3.43 7.55
C THR A 19 -1.37 -2.02 8.08
N LEU A 20 -2.44 -1.26 8.35
CA LEU A 20 -2.37 0.07 8.95
C LEU A 20 -2.25 -0.01 10.48
N GLY A 21 -1.53 0.93 11.06
CA GLY A 21 -1.38 1.04 12.49
C GLY A 21 -0.79 2.38 12.93
N THR A 22 -0.46 2.47 14.21
CA THR A 22 0.17 3.63 14.80
C THR A 22 1.51 3.24 15.42
N LEU A 23 2.57 3.94 15.04
CA LEU A 23 3.86 3.86 15.73
C LEU A 23 3.75 4.49 17.11
N GLU A 24 4.04 3.69 18.14
CA GLU A 24 4.08 4.10 19.56
C GLU A 24 5.50 4.50 19.96
N HIS A 25 6.45 3.58 19.83
CA HIS A 25 7.84 3.78 20.24
C HIS A 25 8.83 3.10 19.31
N VAL A 26 10.01 3.69 19.18
CA VAL A 26 11.19 3.06 18.55
C VAL A 26 12.23 2.83 19.63
N HIS A 27 12.70 1.60 19.77
CA HIS A 27 13.70 1.22 20.74
C HIS A 27 15.08 1.16 20.08
N PHE A 28 16.03 1.89 20.65
CA PHE A 28 17.43 1.88 20.24
C PHE A 28 18.27 1.16 21.30
N PRO A 29 19.40 0.55 20.89
CA PRO A 29 20.32 -0.05 21.86
C PRO A 29 20.74 0.93 22.95
N PRO A 30 21.02 0.46 24.18
CA PRO A 30 21.67 1.27 25.20
C PRO A 30 22.94 1.91 24.64
N ASN A 31 23.23 3.15 25.03
CA ASN A 31 24.38 3.94 24.58
C ASN A 31 24.33 4.43 23.12
N THR A 32 23.16 4.42 22.47
CA THR A 32 22.98 5.07 21.16
C THR A 32 23.23 6.57 21.28
N THR A 33 24.13 7.11 20.45
CA THR A 33 24.38 8.55 20.37
C THR A 33 23.63 9.16 19.19
N TYR A 34 23.32 10.45 19.28
CA TYR A 34 22.56 11.16 18.25
C TYR A 34 23.31 12.40 17.82
N ARG A 35 23.43 12.59 16.51
CA ARG A 35 23.90 13.85 15.92
C ARG A 35 22.75 14.56 15.22
N LEU A 36 22.73 15.88 15.30
CA LEU A 36 21.81 16.70 14.51
C LEU A 36 22.37 16.85 13.10
N VAL A 37 21.59 16.45 12.11
CA VAL A 37 21.93 16.60 10.70
C VAL A 37 20.86 17.47 10.05
N ARG A 38 21.27 18.45 9.26
CA ARG A 38 20.34 19.22 8.45
C ARG A 38 20.21 18.54 7.09
N ASP A 39 18.99 18.11 6.77
CA ASP A 39 18.70 17.59 5.43
C ASP A 39 18.74 18.75 4.42
N GLY A 40 19.51 18.57 3.35
CA GLY A 40 19.70 19.58 2.32
C GLY A 40 18.45 19.81 1.47
N ALA A 41 17.60 18.78 1.31
CA ALA A 41 16.40 18.85 0.49
C ALA A 41 15.24 19.52 1.24
N SER A 42 14.90 19.04 2.43
CA SER A 42 13.77 19.56 3.22
C SER A 42 14.15 20.74 4.14
N ARG A 43 15.45 21.00 4.32
CA ARG A 43 16.00 21.93 5.34
C ARG A 43 15.64 21.56 6.78
N MET A 44 15.05 20.39 7.01
CA MET A 44 14.70 19.89 8.34
C MET A 44 15.97 19.48 9.09
N VAL A 45 15.95 19.73 10.41
CA VAL A 45 16.99 19.20 11.31
C VAL A 45 16.48 17.87 11.86
N VAL A 46 17.22 16.80 11.58
CA VAL A 46 16.89 15.43 12.02
C VAL A 46 17.94 14.94 13.01
N ARG A 47 17.53 14.19 14.03
CA ARG A 47 18.44 13.44 14.90
C ARG A 47 18.76 12.12 14.23
N LEU A 48 20.01 11.95 13.81
CA LEU A 48 20.50 10.70 13.25
C LEU A 48 21.21 9.91 14.34
N SER A 49 20.78 8.67 14.57
CA SER A 49 21.48 7.74 15.46
C SER A 49 22.77 7.22 14.81
N ASP A 50 23.75 6.90 15.63
CA ASP A 50 24.97 6.19 15.20
C ASP A 50 24.75 4.69 14.96
N ARG A 51 23.63 4.14 15.45
CA ARG A 51 23.27 2.72 15.36
C ARG A 51 21.80 2.55 14.94
N PRO A 52 21.44 1.43 14.27
CA PRO A 52 20.04 1.16 13.93
C PRO A 52 19.21 0.87 15.19
N PRO A 53 17.88 1.09 15.14
CA PRO A 53 16.98 0.65 16.19
C PRO A 53 16.96 -0.88 16.28
N GLU A 54 16.61 -1.44 17.44
CA GLU A 54 16.45 -2.89 17.61
C GLU A 54 15.05 -3.33 17.18
N TYR A 55 14.04 -2.59 17.61
CA TYR A 55 12.65 -2.83 17.30
C TYR A 55 11.83 -1.54 17.44
N ALA A 56 10.61 -1.59 16.93
CA ALA A 56 9.59 -0.60 17.19
C ALA A 56 8.31 -1.28 17.68
N ILE A 57 7.51 -0.57 18.46
CA ILE A 57 6.20 -1.01 18.90
C ILE A 57 5.15 -0.31 18.04
N LEU A 58 4.35 -1.12 17.36
CA LEU A 58 3.19 -0.67 16.60
C LEU A 58 1.92 -1.03 17.37
N ARG A 59 0.96 -0.11 17.40
CA ARG A 59 -0.43 -0.42 17.73
C ARG A 59 -1.16 -0.75 16.44
N VAL A 60 -1.66 -1.98 16.34
CA VAL A 60 -2.39 -2.47 15.17
C VAL A 60 -3.75 -2.99 15.65
N PRO A 61 -4.87 -2.53 15.06
CA PRO A 61 -6.17 -3.12 15.32
C PRO A 61 -6.20 -4.52 14.70
N ARG A 62 -6.38 -5.55 15.54
CA ARG A 62 -6.32 -6.95 15.10
C ARG A 62 -7.53 -7.72 15.62
N PRO A 63 -8.24 -8.48 14.77
CA PRO A 63 -9.27 -9.39 15.23
C PRO A 63 -8.61 -10.44 16.15
N HIS A 64 -9.13 -10.63 17.36
CA HIS A 64 -8.64 -11.61 18.35
C HIS A 64 -7.20 -11.34 18.83
N ALA A 65 -6.83 -10.07 19.01
CA ALA A 65 -5.53 -9.68 19.51
C ALA A 65 -5.27 -10.25 20.92
N VAL A 66 -4.23 -11.07 21.06
CA VAL A 66 -3.73 -11.53 22.37
C VAL A 66 -2.50 -10.72 22.74
N ALA A 67 -2.46 -10.29 24.00
CA ALA A 67 -1.31 -9.60 24.58
C ALA A 67 -0.06 -10.47 24.49
N ILE A 68 1.05 -9.87 24.06
CA ILE A 68 2.33 -10.59 23.89
C ILE A 68 2.94 -10.96 25.24
N ARG A 69 2.63 -10.17 26.28
CA ARG A 69 2.96 -10.44 27.68
C ARG A 69 1.94 -9.79 28.59
N ALA A 70 1.86 -10.24 29.84
CA ALA A 70 1.02 -9.62 30.87
C ALA A 70 1.36 -8.12 31.01
N GLY A 71 0.31 -7.29 31.13
CA GLY A 71 0.45 -5.83 31.25
C GLY A 71 0.73 -5.07 29.95
N VAL A 72 0.84 -5.76 28.80
CA VAL A 72 0.95 -5.10 27.49
C VAL A 72 -0.41 -5.12 26.79
N GLY A 73 -0.80 -3.98 26.23
CA GLY A 73 -2.05 -3.88 25.48
C GLY A 73 -2.09 -4.90 24.33
N PRO A 74 -3.23 -5.58 24.10
CA PRO A 74 -3.32 -6.66 23.11
C PRO A 74 -3.02 -6.19 21.68
N GLU A 75 -3.25 -4.92 21.38
CA GLU A 75 -2.97 -4.33 20.05
C GLU A 75 -1.50 -3.96 19.83
N LEU A 76 -0.66 -4.00 20.87
CA LEU A 76 0.74 -3.68 20.75
C LEU A 76 1.52 -4.86 20.18
N PHE A 77 2.29 -4.58 19.13
CA PHE A 77 3.04 -5.57 18.38
C PHE A 77 4.47 -5.06 18.09
N PRO A 78 5.52 -5.80 18.48
CA PRO A 78 6.89 -5.46 18.17
C PRO A 78 7.20 -5.85 16.73
N VAL A 79 7.81 -4.92 16.01
CA VAL A 79 8.43 -5.17 14.71
C VAL A 79 9.93 -4.96 14.86
N PHE A 80 10.73 -5.91 14.40
CA PHE A 80 12.17 -5.88 14.57
C PHE A 80 12.84 -5.23 13.37
N PHE A 81 14.01 -4.63 13.59
CA PHE A 81 14.83 -4.13 12.51
C PHE A 81 15.26 -5.31 11.63
N ALA A 82 14.88 -5.30 10.36
CA ALA A 82 15.14 -6.42 9.47
C ALA A 82 16.65 -6.59 9.29
N THR A 83 17.20 -7.68 9.81
CA THR A 83 18.60 -8.08 9.60
C THR A 83 18.81 -8.61 8.20
N GLU A 84 17.77 -9.18 7.58
CA GLU A 84 17.75 -9.56 6.17
C GLU A 84 17.34 -8.37 5.30
N ALA A 85 18.11 -8.14 4.23
CA ALA A 85 17.89 -7.01 3.35
C ALA A 85 16.63 -7.21 2.49
N TYR A 86 15.78 -6.18 2.48
CA TYR A 86 14.51 -6.16 1.75
C TYR A 86 14.65 -6.46 0.25
N ALA A 87 15.73 -5.94 -0.35
CA ALA A 87 16.06 -6.20 -1.74
C ALA A 87 17.58 -6.12 -1.92
N LYS A 88 18.17 -7.10 -2.61
CA LYS A 88 19.55 -6.99 -3.08
C LYS A 88 19.51 -6.27 -4.42
N SER A 89 20.08 -5.07 -4.49
CA SER A 89 20.23 -4.35 -5.76
C SER A 89 21.70 -4.23 -6.11
N THR A 90 22.05 -4.59 -7.35
CA THR A 90 23.41 -4.41 -7.88
C THR A 90 23.41 -3.18 -8.77
N ILE A 91 24.13 -2.15 -8.34
CA ILE A 91 24.31 -0.91 -9.08
C ILE A 91 25.62 -1.01 -9.87
N SER A 92 25.52 -1.05 -11.19
CA SER A 92 26.68 -0.94 -12.07
C SER A 92 27.20 0.49 -12.06
N LEU A 93 28.49 0.68 -11.76
CA LEU A 93 29.13 1.99 -11.73
C LEU A 93 29.88 2.28 -13.04
N PRO A 94 30.17 3.57 -13.34
CA PRO A 94 31.04 3.94 -14.45
C PRO A 94 32.36 3.16 -14.38
N ARG A 95 32.91 2.80 -15.55
CA ARG A 95 34.18 2.07 -15.62
C ARG A 95 35.25 2.80 -14.82
N ALA A 96 36.04 2.05 -14.06
CA ALA A 96 37.22 2.59 -13.41
C ALA A 96 38.20 3.15 -14.46
N PRO A 97 39.13 4.05 -14.08
CA PRO A 97 40.10 4.64 -15.03
C PRO A 97 40.92 3.60 -15.82
N ASN A 98 41.07 2.39 -15.29
CA ASN A 98 41.72 1.25 -15.94
C ASN A 98 40.80 0.44 -16.88
N GLY A 99 39.57 0.92 -17.14
CA GLY A 99 38.58 0.26 -17.99
C GLY A 99 37.80 -0.88 -17.32
N GLN A 100 38.11 -1.23 -16.07
CA GLN A 100 37.46 -2.32 -15.36
C GLN A 100 36.01 -1.95 -15.00
N ARG A 101 35.07 -2.84 -15.33
CA ARG A 101 33.69 -2.74 -14.84
C ARG A 101 33.66 -3.10 -13.36
N TRP A 102 32.92 -2.32 -12.60
CA TRP A 102 32.67 -2.63 -11.20
C TRP A 102 31.23 -2.31 -10.85
N SER A 103 30.74 -3.01 -9.84
CA SER A 103 29.37 -2.87 -9.37
C SER A 103 29.36 -2.87 -7.85
N VAL A 104 28.40 -2.17 -7.27
CA VAL A 104 28.17 -2.14 -5.84
C VAL A 104 26.86 -2.85 -5.56
N THR A 105 26.91 -3.87 -4.72
CA THR A 105 25.70 -4.51 -4.19
C THR A 105 25.24 -3.73 -2.97
N VAL A 106 24.01 -3.22 -3.02
CA VAL A 106 23.35 -2.54 -1.90
C VAL A 106 22.31 -3.47 -1.29
N ARG A 107 22.27 -3.48 0.04
CA ARG A 107 21.38 -4.28 0.88
C ARG A 107 20.72 -3.37 1.92
N PRO A 108 19.60 -2.71 1.58
CA PRO A 108 18.92 -1.83 2.51
C PRO A 108 18.27 -2.65 3.63
N GLN A 109 18.58 -2.29 4.87
CA GLN A 109 17.98 -2.80 6.09
C GLN A 109 17.13 -1.69 6.72
N GLN A 110 15.92 -2.02 7.16
CA GLN A 110 14.99 -1.06 7.74
C GLN A 110 13.93 -1.79 8.58
N LEU A 111 13.28 -1.07 9.48
CA LEU A 111 12.02 -1.52 10.09
C LEU A 111 10.94 -1.74 9.00
N PRO A 112 10.07 -2.76 9.12
CA PRO A 112 9.15 -3.16 8.06
C PRO A 112 7.87 -2.30 8.01
N PHE A 113 8.01 -0.98 8.08
CA PHE A 113 6.88 -0.05 7.94
C PHE A 113 7.31 1.28 7.32
N VAL A 114 6.35 2.02 6.79
CA VAL A 114 6.51 3.40 6.32
C VAL A 114 5.47 4.33 6.94
N CYS A 115 5.69 5.63 6.86
CA CYS A 115 4.66 6.62 7.16
C CYS A 115 3.42 6.40 6.28
N ALA A 116 2.24 6.39 6.88
CA ALA A 116 0.95 6.22 6.20
C ALA A 116 0.11 7.51 6.15
N VAL A 117 0.70 8.66 6.50
CA VAL A 117 0.01 9.96 6.39
C VAL A 117 -0.25 10.33 4.94
N GLY A 118 0.63 9.89 4.03
CA GLY A 118 0.45 10.04 2.59
C GLY A 118 0.95 8.80 1.87
N SER A 119 0.17 8.31 0.92
CA SER A 119 0.47 7.11 0.16
C SER A 119 0.37 7.40 -1.34
N THR A 120 1.18 6.70 -2.12
CA THR A 120 0.97 6.63 -3.55
C THR A 120 -0.25 5.76 -3.82
N ILE A 121 -0.94 6.03 -4.92
CA ILE A 121 -2.16 5.29 -5.28
C ILE A 121 -1.96 3.77 -5.33
N TYR A 122 -0.79 3.32 -5.81
CA TYR A 122 -0.47 1.90 -5.92
C TYR A 122 -0.40 1.20 -4.56
N LYS A 123 -0.14 1.93 -3.47
CA LYS A 123 -0.09 1.38 -2.11
C LYS A 123 -1.45 1.29 -1.42
N VAL A 124 -2.46 1.99 -1.93
CA VAL A 124 -3.84 1.94 -1.42
C VAL A 124 -4.76 1.14 -2.35
N GLN A 125 -4.23 0.54 -3.41
CA GLN A 125 -5.01 -0.30 -4.31
C GLN A 125 -5.52 -1.53 -3.55
N GLY A 126 -6.84 -1.75 -3.60
CA GLY A 126 -7.51 -2.84 -2.86
C GLY A 126 -8.07 -2.41 -1.50
N GLU A 127 -7.63 -1.28 -0.96
CA GLU A 127 -8.11 -0.76 0.32
C GLU A 127 -9.43 0.02 0.15
N THR A 128 -10.30 -0.08 1.16
CA THR A 128 -11.45 0.83 1.33
C THR A 128 -11.13 1.76 2.49
N LEU A 129 -11.11 3.07 2.22
CA LEU A 129 -10.76 4.11 3.18
C LEU A 129 -12.02 4.83 3.66
N ASP A 130 -12.03 5.20 4.95
CA ASP A 130 -13.14 5.98 5.53
C ASP A 130 -13.17 7.41 4.99
N SER A 131 -12.00 7.98 4.69
CA SER A 131 -11.85 9.29 4.07
C SER A 131 -10.53 9.40 3.33
N MET A 132 -10.48 10.25 2.30
CA MET A 132 -9.29 10.46 1.50
C MET A 132 -9.18 11.90 1.00
N VAL A 133 -7.96 12.41 0.99
CA VAL A 133 -7.59 13.68 0.35
C VAL A 133 -6.65 13.39 -0.82
N VAL A 134 -7.09 13.71 -2.04
CA VAL A 134 -6.25 13.67 -3.24
C VAL A 134 -5.52 14.99 -3.35
N ILE A 135 -4.19 14.95 -3.15
CA ILE A 135 -3.33 16.13 -3.28
C ILE A 135 -3.13 16.45 -4.77
N ASP A 136 -2.66 15.48 -5.54
CA ASP A 136 -2.42 15.61 -6.97
C ASP A 136 -2.98 14.39 -7.71
N TRP A 137 -3.65 14.63 -8.83
CA TRP A 137 -4.18 13.57 -9.70
C TRP A 137 -3.12 12.90 -10.57
N ARG A 138 -2.05 13.65 -10.89
CA ARG A 138 -0.95 13.21 -11.76
C ARG A 138 0.38 13.69 -11.16
N SER A 139 1.40 12.86 -11.27
CA SER A 139 2.77 13.27 -10.99
C SER A 139 3.27 14.23 -12.07
N LYS A 140 4.19 15.13 -11.70
CA LYS A 140 4.97 15.92 -12.68
C LYS A 140 5.86 15.05 -13.57
N LEU A 141 6.13 13.81 -13.15
CA LEU A 141 6.89 12.83 -13.93
C LEU A 141 5.94 11.98 -14.76
N ASN A 142 5.79 12.30 -16.05
CA ASN A 142 4.82 11.64 -16.93
C ASN A 142 5.00 10.12 -17.04
N MET A 143 6.23 9.61 -16.92
CA MET A 143 6.53 8.17 -17.05
C MET A 143 5.85 7.29 -15.98
N VAL A 144 5.50 7.85 -14.81
CA VAL A 144 4.84 7.10 -13.72
C VAL A 144 3.32 7.20 -13.75
N ASN A 145 2.77 8.07 -14.58
CA ASN A 145 1.33 8.29 -14.68
C ASN A 145 0.67 7.21 -15.53
N LYS A 146 -0.49 6.73 -15.08
CA LYS A 146 -1.31 5.74 -15.80
C LYS A 146 -2.76 6.25 -15.81
N PRO A 147 -3.46 6.22 -16.97
CA PRO A 147 -4.84 6.67 -17.07
C PRO A 147 -5.78 6.12 -16.00
N GLN A 148 -5.59 4.86 -15.60
CA GLN A 148 -6.42 4.15 -14.63
C GLN A 148 -6.32 4.72 -13.20
N GLN A 149 -5.32 5.56 -12.91
CA GLN A 149 -5.08 6.08 -11.57
C GLN A 149 -6.26 6.90 -11.04
N THR A 150 -6.92 7.69 -11.88
CA THR A 150 -8.07 8.48 -11.42
C THR A 150 -9.18 7.60 -10.87
N TYR A 151 -9.55 6.54 -11.60
CA TYR A 151 -10.58 5.62 -11.15
C TYR A 151 -10.18 4.91 -9.86
N LEU A 152 -8.91 4.48 -9.77
CA LEU A 152 -8.38 3.86 -8.56
C LEU A 152 -8.49 4.79 -7.34
N LEU A 153 -8.27 6.11 -7.49
CA LEU A 153 -8.45 7.08 -6.40
C LEU A 153 -9.92 7.19 -5.99
N VAL A 154 -10.81 7.47 -6.94
CA VAL A 154 -12.23 7.71 -6.65
C VAL A 154 -12.89 6.47 -6.04
N SER A 155 -12.46 5.27 -6.43
CA SER A 155 -12.97 3.99 -5.89
C SER A 155 -12.46 3.62 -4.51
N ARG A 156 -11.57 4.39 -3.87
CA ARG A 156 -11.07 4.05 -2.52
C ARG A 156 -12.05 4.38 -1.41
N VAL A 157 -13.03 5.25 -1.64
CA VAL A 157 -14.00 5.67 -0.63
C VAL A 157 -15.42 5.33 -1.08
N THR A 158 -16.30 5.07 -0.12
CA THR A 158 -17.68 4.65 -0.39
C THR A 158 -18.65 5.82 -0.54
N SER A 159 -18.24 7.03 -0.16
CA SER A 159 -19.09 8.23 -0.17
C SER A 159 -18.37 9.43 -0.76
N ARG A 160 -19.12 10.28 -1.49
CA ARG A 160 -18.63 11.55 -2.00
C ARG A 160 -18.16 12.49 -0.88
N HIS A 161 -18.81 12.47 0.28
CA HIS A 161 -18.46 13.32 1.42
C HIS A 161 -17.13 12.92 2.07
N ALA A 162 -16.70 11.68 1.87
CA ALA A 162 -15.42 11.16 2.32
C ALA A 162 -14.26 11.47 1.34
N PHE A 163 -14.56 12.09 0.20
CA PHE A 163 -13.59 12.40 -0.85
C PHE A 163 -13.34 13.91 -0.95
N VAL A 164 -12.08 14.32 -0.78
CA VAL A 164 -11.66 15.70 -1.04
C VAL A 164 -10.52 15.68 -2.05
N ALA A 165 -10.55 16.59 -3.03
CA ALA A 165 -9.43 16.83 -3.92
C ALA A 165 -8.94 18.26 -3.77
N LEU A 166 -7.64 18.46 -3.56
CA LEU A 166 -7.04 19.79 -3.45
C LEU A 166 -6.97 20.50 -4.80
N ASN A 167 -6.84 19.72 -5.88
CA ASN A 167 -6.91 20.20 -7.24
C ASN A 167 -8.21 19.71 -7.90
N PRO A 168 -8.90 20.56 -8.69
CA PRO A 168 -10.15 20.17 -9.33
C PRO A 168 -9.94 19.04 -10.33
N PHE A 169 -10.94 18.18 -10.45
CA PHE A 169 -11.01 17.16 -11.50
C PHE A 169 -11.51 17.80 -12.80
N THR A 170 -10.65 17.92 -13.81
CA THR A 170 -10.97 18.64 -15.07
C THR A 170 -11.46 17.70 -16.17
N GLU A 171 -12.11 18.26 -17.19
CA GLU A 171 -12.53 17.50 -18.39
C GLU A 171 -11.35 16.88 -19.14
N GLU A 172 -10.22 17.60 -19.23
CA GLU A 172 -8.97 17.07 -19.81
C GLU A 172 -8.51 15.81 -19.05
N LEU A 173 -8.56 15.87 -17.73
CA LEU A 173 -8.18 14.74 -16.88
C LEU A 173 -9.16 13.57 -17.06
N ALA A 174 -10.48 13.85 -17.16
CA ALA A 174 -11.48 12.84 -17.45
C ALA A 174 -11.24 12.14 -18.79
N ALA A 175 -10.92 12.91 -19.83
CA ALA A 175 -10.59 12.39 -21.16
C ALA A 175 -9.32 11.55 -21.14
N TRP A 176 -8.27 12.01 -20.44
CA TRP A 176 -7.02 11.28 -20.27
C TRP A 176 -7.19 9.97 -19.49
N SER A 177 -8.05 9.96 -18.47
CA SER A 177 -8.27 8.81 -17.59
C SER A 177 -9.19 7.74 -18.18
N LYS A 178 -9.73 7.96 -19.37
CA LYS A 178 -10.64 7.02 -20.03
C LYS A 178 -9.93 5.68 -20.26
N PRO A 179 -10.53 4.54 -19.86
CA PRO A 179 -9.99 3.23 -20.17
C PRO A 179 -9.82 3.02 -21.68
N PRO A 180 -8.84 2.21 -22.11
CA PRO A 180 -8.66 1.90 -23.53
C PRO A 180 -9.88 1.14 -24.06
N ALA A 181 -10.18 1.29 -25.36
CA ALA A 181 -11.33 0.67 -25.99
C ALA A 181 -11.35 -0.87 -25.83
N SER A 182 -10.19 -1.51 -25.83
CA SER A 182 -10.08 -2.96 -25.58
C SER A 182 -10.62 -3.38 -24.21
N SER A 183 -10.34 -2.62 -23.15
CA SER A 183 -10.87 -2.88 -21.81
C SER A 183 -12.37 -2.66 -21.74
N LEU A 184 -12.90 -1.65 -22.43
CA LEU A 184 -14.33 -1.38 -22.49
C LEU A 184 -15.08 -2.48 -23.26
N ASN A 185 -14.51 -2.94 -24.37
CA ASN A 185 -15.09 -4.03 -25.16
C ASN A 185 -15.09 -5.35 -24.38
N GLU A 186 -14.03 -5.62 -23.62
CA GLU A 186 -13.96 -6.81 -22.78
C GLU A 186 -14.99 -6.76 -21.64
N GLU A 187 -15.17 -5.60 -20.99
CA GLU A 187 -16.23 -5.39 -19.99
C GLU A 187 -17.62 -5.68 -20.57
N ASN A 188 -17.90 -5.20 -21.78
CA ASN A 188 -19.17 -5.49 -22.47
C ASN A 188 -19.35 -6.99 -22.74
N ARG A 189 -18.32 -7.65 -23.25
CA ARG A 189 -18.33 -9.11 -23.52
C ARG A 189 -18.58 -9.90 -22.23
N LEU A 190 -17.95 -9.52 -21.12
CA LEU A 190 -18.15 -10.16 -19.82
C LEU A 190 -19.57 -9.95 -19.29
N ASN A 191 -20.14 -8.76 -19.48
CA ASN A 191 -21.53 -8.48 -19.11
C ASN A 191 -22.53 -9.31 -19.92
N GLU A 192 -22.33 -9.43 -21.23
CA GLU A 192 -23.15 -10.30 -22.09
C GLU A 192 -23.08 -11.77 -21.64
N MET A 193 -21.88 -12.27 -21.35
CA MET A 193 -21.66 -13.63 -20.86
C MET A 193 -22.30 -13.85 -19.48
N SER A 194 -22.25 -12.85 -18.59
CA SER A 194 -22.91 -12.89 -17.28
C SER A 194 -24.42 -12.99 -17.42
N ASN A 195 -25.02 -12.15 -18.27
CA ASN A 195 -26.46 -12.15 -18.51
C ASN A 195 -26.96 -13.48 -19.12
N ALA A 196 -26.22 -14.02 -20.10
CA ALA A 196 -26.52 -15.33 -20.67
C ALA A 196 -26.45 -16.45 -19.62
N THR A 197 -25.46 -16.38 -18.72
CA THR A 197 -25.29 -17.33 -17.62
C THR A 197 -26.47 -17.25 -16.63
N LEU A 198 -26.84 -16.04 -16.20
CA LEU A 198 -27.97 -15.82 -15.30
C LEU A 198 -29.30 -16.30 -15.90
N ALA A 199 -29.53 -16.05 -17.20
CA ALA A 199 -30.72 -16.53 -17.90
C ALA A 199 -30.79 -18.07 -17.94
N SER A 200 -29.67 -18.75 -18.20
CA SER A 200 -29.59 -20.21 -18.19
C SER A 200 -29.88 -20.81 -16.80
N ILE A 201 -29.34 -20.19 -15.74
CA ILE A 201 -29.60 -20.59 -14.35
C ILE A 201 -31.10 -20.42 -14.01
N GLN A 202 -31.69 -19.28 -14.36
CA GLN A 202 -33.12 -19.02 -14.13
C GLN A 202 -34.02 -20.00 -14.89
N ALA A 203 -33.70 -20.30 -16.15
CA ALA A 203 -34.43 -21.28 -16.95
C ALA A 203 -34.37 -22.69 -16.34
N SER A 204 -33.19 -23.09 -15.85
CA SER A 204 -32.98 -24.38 -15.19
C SER A 204 -33.75 -24.49 -13.86
N HIS A 205 -33.76 -23.42 -13.05
CA HIS A 205 -34.54 -23.36 -11.82
C HIS A 205 -36.04 -23.45 -12.09
N THR A 206 -36.54 -22.72 -13.09
CA THR A 206 -37.96 -22.72 -13.46
C THR A 206 -38.41 -24.11 -13.93
N ALA A 207 -37.57 -24.79 -14.72
CA ALA A 207 -37.83 -26.16 -15.18
C ALA A 207 -37.86 -27.17 -14.02
N ALA A 208 -36.96 -27.06 -13.04
CA ALA A 208 -36.94 -27.93 -11.86
C ALA A 208 -38.18 -27.73 -10.97
N THR A 209 -38.58 -26.48 -10.70
CA THR A 209 -39.81 -26.19 -9.94
C THR A 209 -41.09 -26.62 -10.67
N ALA A 210 -41.10 -26.58 -11.99
CA ALA A 210 -42.25 -27.05 -12.78
C ALA A 210 -42.44 -28.57 -12.68
N MET A 211 -41.34 -29.34 -12.56
CA MET A 211 -41.40 -30.81 -12.39
C MET A 211 -41.87 -31.21 -10.98
N ASP A 212 -41.48 -30.49 -9.93
CA ASP A 212 -41.90 -30.77 -8.55
C ASP A 212 -43.39 -30.49 -8.29
N VAL A 213 -44.00 -29.52 -8.98
CA VAL A 213 -45.44 -29.18 -8.80
C VAL A 213 -46.36 -30.15 -9.55
N SER A 214 -45.82 -30.96 -10.46
CA SER A 214 -46.54 -31.98 -11.24
C SER A 214 -46.45 -33.40 -10.66
N SER A 215 -45.94 -33.56 -9.43
CA SER A 215 -45.87 -34.81 -8.67
C SER A 215 -46.94 -34.86 -7.58
#